data_AF-A0A433MEN7-F1
#
_entry.id   AF-A0A433MEN7-F1
#
_cell.length_a   1.000
_cell.length_b   1.000
_cell.length_c   1.000
_cell.angle_alpha   90.00
_cell.angle_beta   90.00
_cell.angle_gamma   90.00
#
_symmetry.space_group_name_H-M   'P 1'
#
loop_
_entity.id
_entity.type
_entity.pdbx_description
1 polymer ?
#
loop_
_entity_poly.entity_id
_entity_poly.type
_entity_poly.pdbx_seq_one_letter_code
_entity_poly.pdbx_strand_id
1 'polypeptide(L)'
;MKHLDATDRRALHRQLESMKRQVLDELRASAPSAELLSAGDARDVTTHADEAEAERAADVRLAEIEIDRNRLDEIDQALARLSDGRYGVCADCRAEISRARLFAQPTAIRCAACQSVVEAHRRR
;
A
#
# COMPACT_ATOMS: atom_id res chain seq x y z
N MET A 1 -4.61 6.36 30.49
CA MET A 1 -5.26 6.44 29.17
C MET A 1 -4.21 6.71 28.09
N LYS A 2 -3.40 5.71 27.76
CA LYS A 2 -2.52 5.72 26.59
C LYS A 2 -2.53 4.29 26.05
N HIS A 3 -3.48 3.97 25.19
CA HIS A 3 -3.61 2.64 24.59
C HIS A 3 -2.43 2.26 23.68
N LEU A 4 -1.58 3.25 23.34
CA LEU A 4 -0.28 3.09 22.72
C LEU A 4 0.77 3.75 23.59
N ASP A 5 1.73 2.97 24.08
CA ASP A 5 2.90 3.51 24.77
C ASP A 5 4.01 3.93 23.78
N ALA A 6 5.12 4.46 24.30
CA ALA A 6 6.25 4.87 23.45
C ALA A 6 6.92 3.67 22.74
N THR A 7 6.86 2.47 23.32
CA THR A 7 7.41 1.24 22.75
C THR A 7 6.56 0.75 21.59
N ASP A 8 5.24 0.75 21.75
CA ASP A 8 4.27 0.43 20.70
C ASP A 8 4.44 1.36 19.50
N ARG A 9 4.55 2.67 19.74
CA ARG A 9 4.77 3.65 18.68
C ARG A 9 6.07 3.41 17.91
N ARG A 10 7.16 3.08 18.60
CA ARG A 10 8.43 2.71 17.96
C ARG A 10 8.33 1.40 17.17
N ALA A 11 7.60 0.41 17.68
CA ALA A 11 7.37 -0.85 16.99
C ALA A 11 6.59 -0.65 15.69
N LEU A 12 5.47 0.08 15.76
CA LEU A 12 4.62 0.39 14.61
C LEU A 12 5.33 1.27 13.58
N HIS A 13 6.13 2.25 14.02
CA HIS A 13 6.96 3.05 13.11
C HIS A 13 7.96 2.18 12.33
N ARG A 14 8.68 1.28 13.01
CA ARG A 14 9.61 0.35 12.35
C ARG A 14 8.89 -0.59 11.37
N GLN A 15 7.69 -1.04 11.74
CA GLN A 15 6.86 -1.87 10.87
C GLN A 15 6.44 -1.11 9.60
N LEU A 16 5.93 0.12 9.73
CA LEU A 16 5.57 0.98 8.61
C LEU A 16 6.77 1.27 7.69
N GLU A 17 7.94 1.59 8.26
CA GLU A 17 9.18 1.79 7.49
C GLU A 17 9.64 0.53 6.76
N SER A 18 9.42 -0.65 7.35
CA SER A 18 9.68 -1.93 6.66
C SER A 18 8.72 -2.15 5.50
N MET A 19 7.43 -1.91 5.70
CA MET A 19 6.42 -2.03 4.66
C MET A 19 6.69 -1.04 3.51
N LYS A 20 7.07 0.21 3.84
CA LYS A 20 7.43 1.23 2.84
C LYS A 20 8.57 0.76 1.94
N ARG A 21 9.63 0.23 2.54
CA ARG A 21 10.78 -0.30 1.79
C ARG A 21 10.38 -1.45 0.88
N GLN A 22 9.57 -2.38 1.36
CA GLN A 22 9.07 -3.50 0.55
C GLN A 22 8.29 -3.02 -0.67
N VAL A 23 7.34 -2.09 -0.49
CA VAL A 23 6.54 -1.55 -1.60
C VAL A 23 7.40 -0.77 -2.60
N LEU A 24 8.40 -0.02 -2.13
CA LEU A 24 9.32 0.68 -3.01
C LEU A 24 10.19 -0.28 -3.83
N ASP A 25 10.60 -1.41 -3.26
CA ASP A 25 11.36 -2.43 -3.97
C ASP A 25 10.48 -3.19 -4.98
N GLU A 26 9.22 -3.48 -4.63
CA GLU A 26 8.20 -4.03 -5.55
C GLU A 26 8.00 -3.09 -6.76
N LEU A 27 7.79 -1.79 -6.52
CA LEU A 27 7.64 -0.79 -7.59
C LEU A 27 8.88 -0.66 -8.48
N ARG A 28 10.09 -0.78 -7.92
CA ARG A 28 11.35 -0.76 -8.69
C ARG A 28 11.50 -2.00 -9.56
N ALA A 29 11.12 -3.17 -9.06
CA ALA A 29 11.18 -4.42 -9.81
C ALA A 29 10.15 -4.46 -10.95
N SER A 30 8.99 -3.82 -10.75
CA SER A 30 7.93 -3.70 -11.75
C SER A 30 8.20 -2.63 -12.82
N ALA A 31 9.10 -1.68 -12.55
CA ALA A 31 9.55 -0.74 -13.56
C ALA A 31 10.36 -1.49 -14.63
N PRO A 32 10.09 -1.27 -15.94
CA PRO A 32 10.92 -1.86 -16.98
C PRO A 32 12.37 -1.39 -16.75
N SER A 33 13.27 -2.34 -16.49
CA SER A 33 14.67 -2.01 -16.35
C SER A 33 15.15 -1.38 -17.66
N ALA A 34 15.89 -0.29 -17.58
CA ALA A 34 16.48 0.37 -18.75
C ALA A 34 17.34 -0.62 -19.59
N GLU A 35 17.79 -1.71 -18.96
CA GLU A 35 18.53 -2.81 -19.57
C GLU A 35 17.67 -3.66 -20.53
N LEU A 36 16.37 -3.88 -20.23
CA LEU A 36 15.44 -4.61 -21.11
C LEU A 36 15.07 -3.81 -22.36
N LEU A 37 15.02 -2.48 -22.26
CA LEU A 37 14.76 -1.60 -23.41
C LEU A 37 15.93 -1.56 -24.40
N SER A 38 17.15 -1.89 -23.96
CA SER A 38 18.33 -1.94 -24.82
C SER A 38 18.55 -3.29 -25.53
N ALA A 39 17.80 -4.34 -25.16
CA ALA A 39 17.97 -5.69 -25.71
C ALA A 39 16.98 -6.04 -26.83
N GLY A 40 16.09 -5.12 -27.21
CA GLY A 40 15.01 -5.33 -28.19
C GLY A 40 15.41 -5.35 -29.67
N ASP A 41 16.62 -5.81 -30.00
CA ASP A 41 17.12 -5.85 -31.40
C ASP A 41 17.36 -7.29 -31.91
N ALA A 42 16.52 -8.23 -31.47
CA ALA A 42 16.39 -9.54 -32.09
C ALA A 42 14.98 -9.66 -32.65
N ARG A 43 14.89 -9.68 -34.00
CA ARG A 43 13.67 -9.78 -34.79
C ARG A 43 12.89 -11.06 -34.45
N ASP A 44 12.00 -10.97 -33.47
CA ASP A 44 11.01 -12.00 -33.19
C ASP A 44 9.76 -11.69 -34.02
N VAL A 45 9.27 -12.67 -34.79
CA VAL A 45 8.02 -12.50 -35.54
C VAL A 45 6.89 -12.71 -34.54
N THR A 46 6.42 -11.61 -33.94
CA THR A 46 5.29 -11.62 -33.02
C THR A 46 4.01 -11.95 -33.77
N THR A 47 3.26 -12.94 -33.30
CA THR A 47 1.91 -13.20 -33.81
C THR A 47 0.91 -12.24 -33.16
N HIS A 48 -0.26 -12.06 -33.76
CA HIS A 48 -1.36 -11.32 -33.13
C HIS A 48 -1.78 -11.91 -31.76
N ALA A 49 -1.55 -13.20 -31.54
CA ALA A 49 -1.79 -13.82 -30.23
C ALA A 49 -0.76 -13.37 -29.19
N ASP A 50 0.50 -13.22 -29.59
CA ASP A 50 1.59 -12.73 -28.71
C ASP A 50 1.40 -11.26 -28.37
N GLU A 51 0.96 -10.44 -29.33
CA GLU A 51 0.62 -9.03 -29.12
C GLU A 51 -0.52 -8.87 -28.10
N ALA A 52 -1.60 -9.66 -28.27
CA ALA A 52 -2.75 -9.62 -27.37
C ALA A 52 -2.42 -10.15 -25.95
N GLU A 53 -1.46 -11.07 -25.81
CA GLU A 53 -0.95 -11.50 -24.51
C GLU A 53 -0.08 -10.42 -23.87
N ALA A 54 0.81 -9.78 -24.64
CA ALA A 54 1.67 -8.71 -24.16
C ALA A 54 0.88 -7.49 -23.67
N GLU A 55 -0.19 -7.12 -24.36
CA GLU A 55 -1.11 -6.04 -23.96
C GLU A 55 -1.83 -6.37 -22.64
N ARG A 56 -2.42 -7.57 -22.53
CA ARG A 56 -3.05 -8.02 -21.28
C ARG A 56 -2.07 -8.05 -20.11
N ALA A 57 -0.84 -8.52 -20.35
CA ALA A 57 0.19 -8.50 -19.34
C ALA A 57 0.60 -7.07 -18.95
N ALA A 58 0.56 -6.11 -19.88
CA ALA A 58 0.81 -4.70 -19.58
C ALA A 58 -0.30 -4.09 -18.72
N ASP A 59 -1.56 -4.39 -19.01
CA ASP A 59 -2.70 -3.94 -18.22
C ASP A 59 -2.64 -4.44 -16.77
N VAL A 60 -2.32 -5.72 -16.58
CA VAL A 60 -2.14 -6.31 -15.25
C VAL A 60 -1.01 -5.60 -14.49
N ARG A 61 0.15 -5.41 -15.12
CA ARG A 61 1.28 -4.70 -14.51
C ARG A 61 0.92 -3.27 -14.11
N LEU A 62 0.15 -2.56 -14.96
CA LEU A 62 -0.28 -1.20 -14.65
C LEU A 62 -1.19 -1.18 -13.42
N ALA A 63 -2.15 -2.11 -13.34
CA ALA A 63 -3.04 -2.24 -12.19
C ALA A 63 -2.28 -2.56 -10.89
N GLU A 64 -1.27 -3.44 -10.95
CA GLU A 64 -0.39 -3.75 -9.82
C GLU A 64 0.38 -2.51 -9.34
N ILE A 65 0.97 -1.74 -10.26
CA ILE A 65 1.65 -0.48 -9.96
C ILE A 65 0.71 0.52 -9.27
N GLU A 66 -0.55 0.64 -9.71
CA GLU A 66 -1.53 1.52 -9.09
C GLU A 66 -1.90 1.07 -7.67
N ILE A 67 -2.05 -0.24 -7.44
CA ILE A 67 -2.29 -0.81 -6.11
C ILE A 67 -1.12 -0.49 -5.17
N ASP A 68 0.12 -0.69 -5.63
CA ASP A 68 1.31 -0.43 -4.83
C ASP A 68 1.49 1.06 -4.50
N ARG A 69 1.19 1.95 -5.45
CA ARG A 69 1.18 3.39 -5.21
C ARG A 69 0.16 3.78 -4.13
N ASN A 70 -1.06 3.25 -4.22
CA ASN A 70 -2.08 3.50 -3.20
C ASN A 70 -1.64 2.98 -1.82
N ARG A 71 -1.01 1.80 -1.79
CA ARG A 71 -0.46 1.23 -0.55
C ARG A 71 0.66 2.09 0.04
N LEU A 72 1.53 2.64 -0.81
CA LEU A 72 2.58 3.56 -0.39
C LEU A 72 2.00 4.84 0.22
N ASP A 73 0.98 5.43 -0.41
CA ASP A 73 0.29 6.61 0.09
C ASP A 73 -0.37 6.35 1.46
N GLU A 74 -0.97 5.17 1.66
CA GLU A 74 -1.53 4.79 2.96
C GLU A 74 -0.45 4.68 4.05
N ILE A 75 0.72 4.13 3.71
CA ILE A 75 1.86 4.02 4.63
C ILE A 75 2.40 5.40 4.98
N ASP A 76 2.56 6.29 4.00
CA ASP A 76 3.07 7.65 4.21
C ASP A 76 2.10 8.48 5.06
N GLN A 77 0.81 8.35 4.84
CA GLN A 77 -0.21 8.95 5.71
C GLN A 77 -0.12 8.42 7.15
N ALA A 78 0.09 7.11 7.32
CA ALA A 78 0.25 6.51 8.64
C ALA A 78 1.49 7.04 9.37
N LEU A 79 2.63 7.14 8.67
CA LEU A 79 3.87 7.72 9.20
C LEU A 79 3.70 9.19 9.59
N ALA A 80 3.07 10.00 8.73
CA ALA A 80 2.78 11.41 9.00
C ALA A 80 1.86 11.59 10.23
N ARG A 81 0.84 10.74 10.38
CA ARG A 81 0.01 10.75 11.60
C ARG A 81 0.81 10.40 12.85
N LEU A 82 1.84 9.55 12.69
CA LEU A 82 2.72 9.16 13.79
C LEU A 82 3.63 10.32 14.19
N SER A 83 4.19 11.07 13.24
CA SER A 83 4.94 12.31 13.54
C SER A 83 4.08 13.38 14.20
N ASP A 84 2.83 13.55 13.73
CA ASP A 84 1.92 14.58 14.22
C ASP A 84 1.24 14.24 15.56
N GLY A 85 1.51 13.05 16.11
CA GLY A 85 0.88 12.58 17.34
C GLY A 85 -0.61 12.20 17.21
N ARG A 86 -1.16 12.15 15.99
CA ARG A 86 -2.57 11.81 15.68
C ARG A 86 -2.79 10.32 15.35
N TYR A 87 -1.72 9.53 15.39
CA TYR A 87 -1.77 8.10 15.11
C TYR A 87 -2.54 7.32 16.18
N GLY A 88 -3.34 6.34 15.73
CA GLY A 88 -4.18 5.53 16.61
C GLY A 88 -5.50 6.17 17.02
N VAL A 89 -5.92 7.24 16.33
CA VAL A 89 -7.22 7.91 16.50
C VAL A 89 -8.04 7.76 15.22
N CYS A 90 -9.31 7.38 15.33
CA CYS A 90 -10.20 7.22 14.18
C CYS A 90 -10.44 8.57 13.49
N ALA A 91 -10.31 8.61 12.16
CA ALA A 91 -10.56 9.81 11.36
C ALA A 91 -12.03 10.28 11.41
N ASP A 92 -12.98 9.35 11.59
CA ASP A 92 -14.41 9.66 11.48
C ASP A 92 -15.03 10.03 12.84
N CYS A 93 -14.84 9.17 13.87
CA CYS A 93 -15.46 9.35 15.18
C CYS A 93 -14.53 9.87 16.27
N ARG A 94 -13.24 10.08 15.95
CA ARG A 94 -12.19 10.52 16.89
C ARG A 94 -11.96 9.60 18.10
N ALA A 95 -12.54 8.40 18.12
CA ALA A 95 -12.28 7.38 19.13
C ALA A 95 -10.90 6.72 18.91
N GLU A 96 -10.34 6.13 19.97
CA GLU A 96 -9.11 5.36 19.89
C GLU A 96 -9.28 4.12 18.98
N ILE A 97 -8.32 3.90 18.09
CA ILE A 97 -8.20 2.66 17.32
C ILE A 97 -7.48 1.64 18.21
N SER A 98 -8.06 0.45 18.37
CA SER A 98 -7.49 -0.56 19.26
C SER A 98 -6.05 -0.92 18.87
N ARG A 99 -5.21 -1.13 19.88
CA ARG A 99 -3.81 -1.57 19.72
C ARG A 99 -3.73 -2.80 18.82
N ALA A 100 -4.52 -3.84 19.10
CA ALA A 100 -4.57 -5.06 18.31
C ALA A 100 -4.86 -4.79 16.82
N ARG A 101 -5.76 -3.85 16.51
CA ARG A 101 -6.04 -3.48 15.12
C ARG A 101 -4.85 -2.78 14.46
N LEU A 102 -4.17 -1.88 15.16
CA LEU A 102 -3.01 -1.17 14.59
C LEU A 102 -1.83 -2.11 14.34
N PHE A 103 -1.63 -3.11 15.20
CA PHE A 103 -0.60 -4.14 14.96
C PHE A 103 -0.98 -5.08 13.81
N ALA A 104 -2.26 -5.38 13.62
CA ALA A 104 -2.74 -6.17 12.49
C ALA A 104 -2.75 -5.39 11.17
N GLN A 105 -3.14 -4.12 11.21
CA GLN A 105 -3.20 -3.22 10.06
C GLN A 105 -2.65 -1.82 10.45
N PRO A 106 -1.34 -1.59 10.30
CA PRO A 106 -0.67 -0.34 10.70
C PRO A 106 -1.13 0.90 9.93
N THR A 107 -1.72 0.72 8.74
CA THR A 107 -2.27 1.82 7.92
C THR A 107 -3.73 2.16 8.28
N ALA A 108 -4.33 1.51 9.28
CA ALA A 108 -5.73 1.73 9.63
C ALA A 108 -5.99 3.18 10.09
N ILE A 109 -6.80 3.91 9.33
CA ILE A 109 -7.24 5.29 9.65
C ILE A 109 -8.56 5.35 10.44
N ARG A 110 -9.28 4.22 10.58
CA ARG A 110 -10.62 4.13 11.20
C ARG A 110 -10.67 3.08 12.30
N CYS A 111 -11.60 3.23 13.24
CA CYS A 111 -11.94 2.18 14.21
C CYS A 111 -12.84 1.10 13.57
N ALA A 112 -13.01 -0.05 14.22
CA ALA A 112 -13.70 -1.21 13.64
C ALA A 112 -15.14 -0.86 13.23
N ALA A 113 -15.86 -0.16 14.11
CA ALA A 113 -17.22 0.29 13.84
C ALA A 113 -17.32 1.20 12.60
N CYS A 114 -16.49 2.23 12.49
CA CYS A 114 -16.51 3.14 11.33
C CYS A 114 -16.10 2.43 10.04
N GLN A 115 -15.14 1.51 10.12
CA GLN A 115 -14.73 0.71 8.97
C GLN A 115 -15.89 -0.15 8.44
N SER A 116 -16.62 -0.85 9.33
CA SER A 116 -17.77 -1.68 8.92
C SER A 116 -18.89 -0.87 8.25
N VAL A 117 -19.11 0.38 8.69
CA VAL A 117 -20.08 1.28 8.04
C VAL A 117 -19.65 1.61 6.61
N VAL A 118 -18.40 2.01 6.40
CA VAL A 118 -17.86 2.32 5.06
C VAL A 118 -17.95 1.10 4.13
N GLU A 119 -17.60 -0.08 4.63
CA GLU A 119 -17.69 -1.33 3.86
C GLU A 119 -19.12 -1.69 3.48
N ALA A 120 -20.08 -1.49 4.39
CA ALA A 120 -21.49 -1.71 4.10
C ALA A 120 -22.01 -0.75 3.01
N HIS A 121 -21.52 0.49 2.97
CA HIS A 121 -21.86 1.44 1.91
C HIS A 121 -21.25 1.08 0.56
N ARG A 122 -20.03 0.53 0.51
CA ARG A 122 -19.36 0.11 -0.74
C ARG A 122 -19.98 -1.13 -1.40
N ARG A 123 -20.73 -1.94 -0.63
CA ARG A 123 -21.40 -3.16 -1.12
C ARG A 123 -22.78 -2.90 -1.71
N ARG A 124 -23.25 -1.65 -1.66
CA ARG A 124 -24.53 -1.22 -2.23
C ARG A 124 -24.29 -0.56 -3.56
#